data_AF-A0A0X1KU33-F1
#
_entry.id   AF-A0A0X1KU33-F1
#
_cell.length_a   1.000
_cell.length_b   1.000
_cell.length_c   1.000
_cell.angle_alpha   90.00
_cell.angle_beta   90.00
_cell.angle_gamma   90.00
#
_symmetry.space_group_name_H-M   'P 1'
#
loop_
_entity.id
_entity.type
_entity.pdbx_description
1 polymer ?
#
loop_
_entity_poly.entity_id
_entity_poly.type
_entity_poly.pdbx_seq_one_letter_code
_entity_poly.pdbx_strand_id
1 'polypeptide(L)'
;MSDAVERLVRELIRENQLSRARDVLSIFQEDYPHLLLELEAASGNWIAVLKLYERLSDEKKEEYKTLYKTAQERVREDYREDIKDSLEEIDRTNFEGAMAILESVSKAYPELVEAIALKLELARKKGDKAREKVFEELLKKLDSSHPSLSKKAETARRSPVDLITLILVCATLAVSFIGLMLSGVDRVSIGSVVEEKITPLSEKIDKLSVTSNTLTAKTANIESSFKV
;
A
#
# COMPACT_ATOMS: atom_id res chain seq x y z
N MET A 1 33.01 30.78 -17.63
CA MET A 1 31.96 29.96 -18.25
C MET A 1 30.83 29.93 -17.23
N SER A 2 29.73 30.67 -17.40
CA SER A 2 28.63 30.61 -16.44
C SER A 2 27.97 29.25 -16.57
N ASP A 3 27.90 28.50 -15.49
CA ASP A 3 27.53 27.10 -15.49
C ASP A 3 26.13 26.89 -16.07
N ALA A 4 25.98 25.92 -16.97
CA ALA A 4 24.67 25.54 -17.49
C ALA A 4 23.72 25.14 -16.33
N VAL A 5 24.30 24.58 -15.26
CA VAL A 5 23.62 24.25 -14.00
C VAL A 5 23.07 25.50 -13.31
N GLU A 6 23.85 26.58 -13.22
CA GLU A 6 23.43 27.83 -12.57
C GLU A 6 22.22 28.45 -13.28
N ARG A 7 22.23 28.44 -14.62
CA ARG A 7 21.10 28.94 -15.43
C ARG A 7 19.86 28.07 -15.26
N LEU A 8 20.02 26.75 -15.34
CA LEU A 8 18.93 25.80 -15.19
C LEU A 8 18.27 25.91 -13.80
N VAL A 9 19.06 25.96 -12.74
CA VAL A 9 18.54 26.06 -11.37
C VAL A 9 17.80 27.37 -11.17
N ARG A 10 18.34 28.50 -11.65
CA ARG A 10 17.65 29.80 -11.56
C ARG A 10 16.38 29.86 -12.40
N GLU A 11 16.34 29.18 -13.53
CA GLU A 11 15.13 29.04 -14.37
C GLU A 11 14.07 28.20 -13.65
N LEU A 12 14.45 27.05 -13.07
CA LEU A 12 13.56 26.21 -12.27
C LEU A 12 13.01 26.96 -11.04
N ILE A 13 13.83 27.76 -10.36
CA ILE A 13 13.40 28.63 -9.27
C ILE A 13 12.38 29.66 -9.77
N ARG A 14 12.65 30.32 -10.90
CA ARG A 14 11.75 31.32 -11.50
C ARG A 14 10.41 30.73 -11.93
N GLU A 15 10.41 29.49 -12.41
CA GLU A 15 9.21 28.73 -12.76
C GLU A 15 8.52 28.08 -11.55
N ASN A 16 8.98 28.36 -10.32
CA ASN A 16 8.46 27.79 -9.08
C ASN A 16 8.53 26.24 -9.01
N GLN A 17 9.48 25.63 -9.71
CA GLN A 17 9.76 24.18 -9.69
C GLN A 17 10.81 23.83 -8.63
N LEU A 18 10.56 24.20 -7.38
CA LEU A 18 11.55 24.18 -6.29
C LEU A 18 12.05 22.76 -5.95
N SER A 19 11.17 21.75 -5.98
CA SER A 19 11.56 20.36 -5.75
C SER A 19 12.55 19.85 -6.81
N ARG A 20 12.32 20.20 -8.08
CA ARG A 20 13.24 19.85 -9.18
C ARG A 20 14.57 20.59 -9.08
N ALA A 21 14.53 21.87 -8.71
CA ALA A 21 15.75 22.64 -8.44
C ALA A 21 16.55 22.00 -7.29
N ARG A 22 15.86 21.51 -6.25
CA ARG A 22 16.48 20.78 -5.13
C ARG A 22 17.09 19.46 -5.56
N ASP A 23 16.41 18.70 -6.41
CA ASP A 23 16.93 17.44 -6.97
C ASP A 23 18.20 17.67 -7.79
N VAL A 24 18.22 18.71 -8.63
CA VAL A 24 19.40 19.08 -9.42
C VAL A 24 20.56 19.49 -8.51
N LEU A 25 20.30 20.35 -7.52
CA LEU A 25 21.33 20.78 -6.57
C LEU A 25 21.78 19.67 -5.62
N SER A 26 20.97 18.64 -5.39
CA SER A 26 21.36 17.50 -4.54
C SER A 26 22.57 16.73 -5.07
N ILE A 27 22.81 16.81 -6.39
CA ILE A 27 23.93 16.18 -7.08
C ILE A 27 25.21 17.03 -6.95
N PHE A 28 25.07 18.35 -6.73
CA PHE A 28 26.16 19.34 -6.77
C PHE A 28 26.19 20.24 -5.52
N GLN A 29 25.82 19.70 -4.34
CA GLN A 29 25.57 20.51 -3.14
C GLN A 29 26.78 21.34 -2.69
N GLU A 30 28.00 20.82 -2.85
CA GLU A 30 29.23 21.49 -2.41
C GLU A 30 29.74 22.53 -3.42
N ASP A 31 29.41 22.36 -4.71
CA ASP A 31 29.91 23.20 -5.79
C ASP A 31 29.13 24.53 -5.91
N TYR A 32 27.84 24.54 -5.54
CA TYR A 32 26.96 25.72 -5.67
C TYR A 32 26.16 26.04 -4.38
N PRO A 33 26.84 26.33 -3.25
CA PRO A 33 26.17 26.66 -1.99
C PRO A 33 25.33 27.95 -2.08
N HIS A 34 25.69 28.87 -2.99
CA HIS A 34 24.94 30.10 -3.24
C HIS A 34 23.61 29.84 -3.97
N LEU A 35 23.54 28.86 -4.87
CA LEU A 35 22.28 28.46 -5.52
C LEU A 35 21.35 27.73 -4.56
N LEU A 36 21.90 26.96 -3.63
CA LEU A 36 21.13 26.36 -2.55
C LEU A 36 20.49 27.45 -1.67
N LEU A 37 21.23 28.52 -1.38
CA LEU A 37 20.71 29.67 -0.64
C LEU A 37 19.61 30.40 -1.42
N GLU A 38 19.75 30.61 -2.72
CA GLU A 38 18.68 31.15 -3.58
C GLU A 38 17.44 30.26 -3.60
N LEU A 39 17.63 28.94 -3.68
CA LEU A 39 16.55 27.96 -3.65
C LEU A 39 15.79 28.00 -2.32
N GLU A 40 16.52 27.97 -1.20
CA GLU A 40 15.90 28.01 0.13
C GLU A 40 15.16 29.32 0.37
N ALA A 41 15.69 30.44 -0.14
CA ALA A 41 14.99 31.74 -0.09
C ALA A 41 13.74 31.75 -0.97
N ALA A 42 13.79 31.12 -2.15
CA ALA A 42 12.62 30.98 -3.03
C ALA A 42 11.57 30.03 -2.44
N SER A 43 11.99 29.01 -1.69
CA SER A 43 11.10 28.15 -0.90
C SER A 43 10.70 28.75 0.44
N GLY A 44 11.10 29.99 0.74
CA GLY A 44 10.76 30.70 1.96
C GLY A 44 11.35 30.11 3.25
N ASN A 45 12.31 29.18 3.15
CA ASN A 45 13.00 28.58 4.28
C ASN A 45 14.09 29.53 4.83
N TRP A 46 13.66 30.61 5.47
CA TRP A 46 14.56 31.67 5.93
C TRP A 46 15.55 31.18 6.99
N ILE A 47 15.19 30.16 7.79
CA ILE A 47 16.08 29.53 8.77
C ILE A 47 17.25 28.84 8.05
N ALA A 48 16.99 28.09 6.98
CA ALA A 48 18.05 27.49 6.18
C ALA A 48 18.89 28.55 5.47
N VAL A 49 18.29 29.63 4.97
CA VAL A 49 19.02 30.76 4.36
C VAL A 49 20.03 31.36 5.35
N LEU A 50 19.66 31.59 6.62
CA LEU A 50 20.58 32.09 7.63
C LEU A 50 21.78 31.14 7.84
N LYS A 51 21.50 29.83 7.98
CA LYS A 51 22.55 28.81 8.18
C LYS A 51 23.46 28.64 6.98
N LEU A 52 22.91 28.73 5.77
CA LEU A 52 23.66 28.59 4.52
C LEU A 52 24.52 29.81 4.25
N TYR A 53 24.02 31.00 4.56
CA TYR A 53 24.77 32.25 4.40
C TYR A 53 26.07 32.24 5.20
N GLU A 54 26.06 31.72 6.42
CA GLU A 54 27.27 31.63 7.26
C GLU A 54 28.37 30.76 6.64
N ARG A 55 27.99 29.78 5.82
CA ARG A 55 28.89 28.83 5.15
C ARG A 55 29.42 29.33 3.80
N LEU A 56 28.90 30.46 3.29
CA LEU A 56 29.40 31.06 2.05
C LEU A 56 30.78 31.69 2.22
N SER A 57 31.53 31.79 1.12
CA SER A 57 32.76 32.59 1.05
C SER A 57 32.46 34.07 1.26
N ASP A 58 33.47 34.85 1.70
CA ASP A 58 33.29 36.27 2.01
C ASP A 58 32.85 37.10 0.79
N GLU A 59 33.35 36.78 -0.42
CA GLU A 59 32.88 37.39 -1.67
C GLU A 59 31.39 37.16 -1.93
N LYS A 60 30.90 35.94 -1.67
CA LYS A 60 29.49 35.59 -1.87
C LYS A 60 28.61 36.14 -0.75
N LYS A 61 29.12 36.23 0.48
CA LYS A 61 28.39 36.87 1.58
C LYS A 61 28.04 38.32 1.23
N GLU A 62 28.96 39.09 0.67
CA GLU A 62 28.67 40.47 0.32
C GLU A 62 27.64 40.58 -0.83
N GLU A 63 27.66 39.64 -1.79
CA GLU A 63 26.67 39.56 -2.87
C GLU A 63 25.24 39.26 -2.34
N TYR A 64 25.11 38.35 -1.36
CA TYR A 64 23.81 37.90 -0.81
C TYR A 64 23.42 38.59 0.50
N LYS A 65 24.12 39.64 0.91
CA LYS A 65 23.89 40.36 2.18
C LYS A 65 22.49 40.92 2.32
N THR A 66 21.90 41.39 1.23
CA THR A 66 20.50 41.87 1.20
C THR A 66 19.53 40.74 1.49
N LEU A 67 19.74 39.58 0.85
CA LEU A 67 18.94 38.38 1.09
C LEU A 67 19.06 37.90 2.55
N TYR A 68 20.26 37.94 3.11
CA TYR A 68 20.50 37.60 4.52
C TYR A 68 19.77 38.53 5.48
N LYS A 69 19.81 39.85 5.25
CA LYS A 69 19.02 40.81 6.05
C LYS A 69 17.52 40.55 5.94
N THR A 70 17.02 40.29 4.73
CA THR A 70 15.61 39.91 4.54
C THR A 70 15.27 38.62 5.27
N ALA A 71 16.17 37.63 5.29
CA ALA A 71 15.98 36.42 6.06
C ALA A 71 15.95 36.71 7.57
N GLN A 72 16.84 37.57 8.09
CA GLN A 72 16.82 37.97 9.50
C GLN A 72 15.50 38.68 9.89
N GLU A 73 14.94 39.49 9.00
CA GLU A 73 13.65 40.18 9.24
C GLU A 73 12.44 39.23 9.10
N ARG A 74 12.53 38.23 8.22
CA ARG A 74 11.44 37.28 7.94
C ARG A 74 11.45 36.03 8.80
N VAL A 75 12.58 35.66 9.40
CA VAL A 75 12.60 34.72 10.52
C VAL A 75 12.00 35.45 11.72
N ARG A 76 10.66 35.53 11.74
CA ARG A 76 9.93 35.73 12.98
C ARG A 76 10.00 34.42 13.74
N GLU A 77 10.49 34.45 14.97
CA GLU A 77 10.67 33.26 15.81
C GLU A 77 9.36 32.48 16.05
N ASP A 78 8.19 33.06 15.76
CA ASP A 78 6.91 32.44 16.04
C ASP A 78 5.83 32.74 14.98
N TYR A 79 5.50 31.75 14.15
CA TYR A 79 4.36 31.79 13.24
C TYR A 79 3.01 31.81 13.98
N ARG A 80 3.00 31.67 15.32
CA ARG A 80 1.78 31.76 16.13
C ARG A 80 1.11 33.13 16.04
N GLU A 81 1.86 34.22 15.86
CA GLU A 81 1.26 35.53 15.65
C GLU A 81 0.51 35.57 14.31
N ASP A 82 1.12 35.08 13.23
CA ASP A 82 0.47 35.02 11.92
C ASP A 82 -0.76 34.07 11.94
N ILE A 83 -0.69 32.97 12.69
CA ILE A 83 -1.85 32.09 12.91
C ILE A 83 -2.95 32.82 13.71
N LYS A 84 -2.59 33.59 14.73
CA LYS A 84 -3.52 34.37 15.53
C LYS A 84 -4.19 35.45 14.68
N ASP A 85 -3.42 36.17 13.87
CA ASP A 85 -3.93 37.18 12.94
C ASP A 85 -4.87 36.54 11.91
N SER A 86 -4.54 35.35 11.39
CA SER A 86 -5.44 34.60 10.53
C SER A 86 -6.76 34.21 11.24
N LEU A 87 -6.72 33.85 12.53
CA LEU A 87 -7.94 33.54 13.29
C LEU A 87 -8.78 34.81 13.52
N GLU A 88 -8.16 35.94 13.83
CA GLU A 88 -8.86 37.22 13.97
C GLU A 88 -9.52 37.66 12.65
N GLU A 89 -8.87 37.42 11.50
CA GLU A 89 -9.46 37.69 10.19
C GLU A 89 -10.63 36.74 9.86
N ILE A 90 -10.57 35.47 10.29
CA ILE A 90 -11.72 34.54 10.22
C ILE A 90 -12.89 35.06 11.05
N ASP A 91 -12.64 35.52 12.28
CA ASP A 91 -13.66 36.08 13.16
C ASP A 91 -14.29 37.35 12.57
N ARG A 92 -13.52 38.11 11.79
CA ARG A 92 -14.00 39.27 11.00
C ARG A 92 -14.70 38.88 9.69
N THR A 93 -14.90 37.59 9.43
CA THR A 93 -15.47 37.05 8.17
C THR A 93 -14.63 37.39 6.92
N ASN A 94 -13.36 37.77 7.11
CA ASN A 94 -12.42 38.04 6.04
C ASN A 94 -11.61 36.77 5.69
N PHE A 95 -12.28 35.83 5.03
CA PHE A 95 -11.69 34.53 4.68
C PHE A 95 -10.53 34.65 3.69
N GLU A 96 -10.56 35.63 2.77
CA GLU A 96 -9.48 35.85 1.80
C GLU A 96 -8.21 36.35 2.49
N GLY A 97 -8.35 37.29 3.44
CA GLY A 97 -7.23 37.79 4.25
C GLY A 97 -6.60 36.68 5.11
N ALA A 98 -7.43 35.89 5.78
CA ALA A 98 -6.97 34.72 6.54
C ALA A 98 -6.23 33.71 5.65
N MET A 99 -6.76 33.42 4.45
CA MET A 99 -6.13 32.49 3.51
C MET A 99 -4.76 33.01 3.04
N ALA A 100 -4.65 34.30 2.73
CA ALA A 100 -3.40 34.92 2.30
C ALA A 100 -2.31 34.85 3.39
N ILE A 101 -2.69 35.07 4.66
CA ILE A 101 -1.78 34.94 5.80
C ILE A 101 -1.31 33.48 5.93
N LEU A 102 -2.23 32.52 5.88
CA LEU A 102 -1.90 31.10 5.96
C LEU A 102 -1.06 30.59 4.78
N GLU A 103 -1.28 31.11 3.58
CA GLU A 103 -0.41 30.83 2.42
C GLU A 103 0.99 31.41 2.58
N SER A 104 1.12 32.58 3.22
CA SER A 104 2.42 33.15 3.57
C SER A 104 3.14 32.27 4.59
N VAL A 105 2.42 31.79 5.62
CA VAL A 105 2.96 30.88 6.63
C VAL A 105 3.39 29.56 6.00
N SER A 106 2.58 28.96 5.13
CA SER A 106 2.96 27.68 4.50
C SER A 106 4.17 27.80 3.58
N LYS A 107 4.37 28.96 2.93
CA LYS A 107 5.58 29.27 2.16
C LYS A 107 6.78 29.55 3.05
N ALA A 108 6.61 30.21 4.19
CA ALA A 108 7.71 30.54 5.10
C ALA A 108 8.19 29.34 5.94
N TYR A 109 7.34 28.32 6.12
CA TYR A 109 7.63 27.14 6.93
C TYR A 109 7.29 25.85 6.18
N PRO A 110 8.15 25.42 5.23
CA PRO A 110 7.95 24.19 4.47
C PRO A 110 7.81 22.94 5.36
N GLU A 111 8.34 22.96 6.58
CA GLU A 111 8.20 21.86 7.54
C GLU A 111 6.74 21.57 7.92
N LEU A 112 5.87 22.58 7.86
CA LEU A 112 4.43 22.40 8.09
C LEU A 112 3.77 21.64 6.93
N VAL A 113 4.23 21.83 5.70
CA VAL A 113 3.79 21.08 4.52
C VAL A 113 4.25 19.63 4.62
N GLU A 114 5.50 19.39 5.04
CA GLU A 114 6.05 18.06 5.31
C GLU A 114 5.27 17.32 6.41
N ALA A 115 4.83 18.01 7.46
CA ALA A 115 3.98 17.42 8.49
C ALA A 115 2.63 16.92 7.94
N ILE A 116 2.06 17.60 6.95
CA ILE A 116 0.85 17.16 6.24
C ILE A 116 1.16 15.96 5.35
N ALA A 117 2.30 15.96 4.66
CA ALA A 117 2.76 14.82 3.87
C ALA A 117 2.95 13.56 4.72
N LEU A 118 3.50 13.69 5.93
CA LEU A 118 3.62 12.59 6.89
C LEU A 118 2.26 12.09 7.37
N LYS A 119 1.30 12.99 7.64
CA LYS A 119 -0.09 12.60 7.98
C LYS A 119 -0.77 11.84 6.85
N LEU A 120 -0.52 12.22 5.60
CA LEU A 120 -0.98 11.49 4.41
C LEU A 120 -0.39 10.07 4.34
N GLU A 121 0.92 9.92 4.55
CA GLU A 121 1.56 8.59 4.58
C GLU A 121 1.03 7.71 5.72
N LEU A 122 0.81 8.29 6.91
CA LEU A 122 0.20 7.59 8.04
C LEU A 122 -1.23 7.14 7.74
N ALA A 123 -2.05 7.99 7.11
CA ALA A 123 -3.41 7.66 6.71
C ALA A 123 -3.42 6.50 5.69
N ARG A 124 -2.51 6.52 4.71
CA ARG A 124 -2.32 5.42 3.74
C ARG A 124 -1.95 4.11 4.42
N LYS A 125 -0.96 4.13 5.32
CA LYS A 125 -0.53 2.93 6.07
C LYS A 125 -1.64 2.36 6.95
N LYS A 126 -2.49 3.22 7.52
CA LYS A 126 -3.65 2.80 8.34
C LYS A 126 -4.87 2.39 7.50
N GLY A 127 -4.85 2.58 6.19
CA GLY A 127 -5.99 2.31 5.30
C GLY A 127 -7.18 3.26 5.48
N ASP A 128 -6.97 4.43 6.10
CA ASP A 128 -8.03 5.40 6.36
C ASP A 128 -8.29 6.28 5.14
N LYS A 129 -9.23 5.86 4.31
CA LYS A 129 -9.56 6.51 3.03
C LYS A 129 -10.19 7.89 3.17
N ALA A 130 -10.86 8.18 4.29
CA ALA A 130 -11.46 9.49 4.52
C ALA A 130 -10.38 10.52 4.80
N ARG A 131 -9.45 10.21 5.72
CA ARG A 131 -8.33 11.10 6.04
C ARG A 131 -7.29 11.17 4.92
N GLU A 132 -7.07 10.09 4.18
CA GLU A 132 -6.19 10.08 3.00
C GLU A 132 -6.62 11.15 2.00
N LYS A 133 -7.90 11.20 1.60
CA LYS A 133 -8.40 12.21 0.66
C LYS A 133 -8.25 13.63 1.17
N VAL A 134 -8.58 13.86 2.45
CA VAL A 134 -8.47 15.20 3.05
C VAL A 134 -7.02 15.68 3.04
N PHE A 135 -6.06 14.85 3.46
CA PHE A 135 -4.65 15.23 3.47
C PHE A 135 -4.07 15.34 2.06
N GLU A 136 -4.52 14.52 1.10
CA GLU A 136 -4.12 14.62 -0.31
C GLU A 136 -4.60 15.94 -0.93
N GLU A 137 -5.84 16.35 -0.69
CA GLU A 137 -6.37 17.63 -1.16
C GLU A 137 -5.66 18.83 -0.50
N LEU A 138 -5.41 18.77 0.81
CA LEU A 138 -4.67 19.80 1.53
C LEU A 138 -3.24 19.92 1.02
N LEU A 139 -2.54 18.80 0.87
CA LEU A 139 -1.19 18.78 0.35
C LEU A 139 -1.15 19.29 -1.09
N LYS A 140 -2.13 18.94 -1.93
CA LYS A 140 -2.21 19.45 -3.31
C LYS A 140 -2.43 20.96 -3.39
N LYS A 141 -3.16 21.55 -2.44
CA LYS A 141 -3.36 23.00 -2.33
C LYS A 141 -2.09 23.72 -1.88
N LEU A 142 -1.29 23.08 -1.02
CA LEU A 142 -0.07 23.67 -0.45
C LEU A 142 1.17 23.46 -1.35
N ASP A 143 1.36 22.24 -1.86
CA ASP A 143 2.40 21.86 -2.82
C ASP A 143 1.88 20.74 -3.75
N SER A 144 1.43 21.14 -4.94
CA SER A 144 0.94 20.21 -5.96
C SER A 144 2.01 19.28 -6.55
N SER A 145 3.30 19.59 -6.38
CA SER A 145 4.42 18.83 -6.91
C SER A 145 5.01 17.84 -5.90
N HIS A 146 4.47 17.80 -4.68
CA HIS A 146 5.01 17.04 -3.58
C HIS A 146 5.10 15.53 -3.92
N PRO A 147 6.23 14.85 -3.67
CA PRO A 147 6.41 13.43 -4.01
C PRO A 147 5.41 12.52 -3.29
N SER A 148 4.95 12.90 -2.10
CA SER A 148 3.88 12.17 -1.41
C SER A 148 2.54 12.16 -2.15
N LEU A 149 2.28 13.07 -3.09
CA LEU A 149 1.09 13.02 -3.95
C LEU A 149 1.25 11.99 -5.08
N SER A 150 2.46 11.82 -5.62
CA SER A 150 2.74 10.89 -6.72
C SER A 150 2.93 9.45 -6.25
N LYS A 151 3.25 9.25 -4.95
CA LYS A 151 3.11 7.95 -4.27
C LYS A 151 1.63 7.58 -4.20
N LYS A 152 1.04 7.15 -5.33
CA LYS A 152 -0.17 6.33 -5.25
C LYS A 152 0.18 5.21 -4.29
N ALA A 153 -0.66 5.03 -3.27
CA ALA A 153 -0.62 3.83 -2.48
C ALA A 153 -0.43 2.68 -3.49
N GLU A 154 0.57 1.83 -3.25
CA GLU A 154 0.48 0.44 -3.65
C GLU A 154 -0.78 -0.10 -2.97
N THR A 155 -1.95 0.35 -3.45
CA THR A 155 -3.08 -0.52 -3.65
C THR A 155 -2.41 -1.70 -4.33
N ALA A 156 -2.28 -2.79 -3.57
CA ALA A 156 -2.10 -4.10 -4.11
C ALA A 156 -3.14 -4.20 -5.22
N ARG A 157 -2.75 -3.80 -6.43
CA ARG A 157 -3.49 -4.08 -7.64
C ARG A 157 -3.38 -5.57 -7.65
N ARG A 158 -4.40 -6.24 -7.10
CA ARG A 158 -4.66 -7.63 -7.41
C ARG A 158 -4.50 -7.69 -8.90
N SER A 159 -3.41 -8.29 -9.34
CA SER A 159 -3.07 -8.31 -10.74
C SER A 159 -4.25 -8.98 -11.44
N PRO A 160 -4.64 -8.60 -12.67
CA PRO A 160 -5.59 -9.42 -13.42
C PRO A 160 -5.15 -10.89 -13.46
N VAL A 161 -3.83 -11.15 -13.33
CA VAL A 161 -3.25 -12.48 -13.13
C VAL A 161 -3.73 -13.15 -11.83
N ASP A 162 -3.83 -12.42 -10.70
CA ASP A 162 -4.31 -12.97 -9.42
C ASP A 162 -5.77 -13.43 -9.54
N LEU A 163 -6.60 -12.65 -10.24
CA LEU A 163 -7.99 -13.01 -10.50
C LEU A 163 -8.08 -14.28 -11.38
N ILE A 164 -7.26 -14.36 -12.42
CA ILE A 164 -7.17 -15.54 -13.30
C ILE A 164 -6.71 -16.76 -12.51
N THR A 165 -5.69 -16.62 -11.66
CA THR A 165 -5.22 -17.72 -10.80
C THR A 165 -6.27 -18.15 -9.79
N LEU A 166 -7.01 -17.21 -9.20
CA LEU A 166 -8.11 -17.53 -8.28
C LEU A 166 -9.23 -18.29 -9.00
N ILE A 167 -9.59 -17.88 -10.22
CA ILE A 167 -10.59 -18.58 -11.04
C ILE A 167 -10.08 -19.99 -11.39
N LEU A 168 -8.81 -20.15 -11.74
CA LEU A 168 -8.21 -21.45 -12.05
C LEU A 168 -8.19 -22.38 -10.82
N VAL A 169 -7.84 -21.85 -9.65
CA VAL A 169 -7.88 -22.58 -8.38
C VAL A 169 -9.31 -22.99 -8.03
N CYS A 170 -10.29 -22.11 -8.19
CA CYS A 170 -11.70 -22.43 -7.99
C CYS A 170 -12.20 -23.48 -8.99
N ALA A 171 -11.79 -23.40 -10.27
CA ALA A 171 -12.16 -24.38 -11.29
C ALA A 171 -11.56 -25.76 -11.00
N THR A 172 -10.29 -25.83 -10.61
CA THR A 172 -9.63 -27.09 -10.23
C THR A 172 -10.23 -27.69 -8.96
N LEU A 173 -10.62 -26.87 -7.98
CA LEU A 173 -11.38 -27.30 -6.80
C LEU A 173 -12.77 -27.84 -7.18
N ALA A 174 -13.51 -27.15 -8.04
CA ALA A 174 -14.82 -27.60 -8.50
C ALA A 174 -14.75 -28.92 -9.26
N VAL A 175 -13.77 -29.05 -10.17
CA VAL A 175 -13.53 -30.31 -10.91
C VAL A 175 -13.13 -31.44 -9.95
N SER A 176 -12.28 -31.16 -8.96
CA SER A 176 -11.90 -32.15 -7.95
C SER A 176 -13.09 -32.57 -7.09
N PHE A 177 -13.96 -31.62 -6.73
CA PHE A 177 -15.16 -31.88 -5.93
C PHE A 177 -16.20 -32.69 -6.71
N ILE A 178 -16.41 -32.37 -7.98
CA ILE A 178 -17.27 -33.13 -8.90
C ILE A 178 -16.70 -34.53 -9.13
N GLY A 179 -15.38 -34.64 -9.32
CA GLY A 179 -14.68 -35.92 -9.43
C GLY A 179 -14.84 -36.78 -8.18
N LEU A 180 -14.72 -36.20 -6.98
CA LEU A 180 -14.99 -36.89 -5.71
C LEU A 180 -16.44 -37.36 -5.58
N MET A 181 -17.41 -36.54 -6.00
CA MET A 181 -18.83 -36.91 -5.99
C MET A 181 -19.15 -38.04 -6.98
N LEU A 182 -18.60 -37.99 -8.19
CA LEU A 182 -18.75 -39.07 -9.19
C LEU A 182 -18.05 -40.36 -8.76
N SER A 183 -16.86 -40.26 -8.14
CA SER A 183 -16.15 -41.41 -7.57
C SER A 183 -16.88 -42.07 -6.40
N GLY A 184 -17.78 -41.33 -5.73
CA GLY A 184 -18.69 -41.87 -4.71
C GLY A 184 -19.82 -42.73 -5.28
N VAL A 185 -20.19 -42.53 -6.54
CA VAL A 185 -21.29 -43.26 -7.21
C VAL A 185 -20.86 -44.68 -7.63
N ASP A 186 -19.59 -44.89 -7.97
CA ASP A 186 -19.09 -46.22 -8.37
C ASP A 186 -18.95 -47.21 -7.21
N ARG A 187 -18.96 -46.75 -5.95
CA ARG A 187 -19.03 -47.66 -4.79
C ARG A 187 -20.41 -48.28 -4.59
N VAL A 188 -21.47 -47.65 -5.10
CA VAL A 188 -22.85 -48.14 -4.96
C VAL A 188 -23.18 -49.20 -6.02
N SER A 189 -22.62 -49.09 -7.24
CA SER A 189 -22.91 -50.07 -8.31
C SER A 189 -22.16 -51.40 -8.14
N ILE A 190 -20.96 -51.39 -7.55
CA ILE A 190 -20.23 -52.63 -7.24
C ILE A 190 -20.90 -53.35 -6.06
N GLY A 191 -21.45 -52.60 -5.09
CA GLY A 191 -22.19 -53.18 -3.96
C GLY A 191 -23.43 -53.97 -4.41
N SER A 192 -24.22 -53.43 -5.34
CA SER A 192 -25.44 -54.08 -5.82
C SER A 192 -25.16 -55.30 -6.69
N VAL A 193 -24.14 -55.27 -7.56
CA VAL A 193 -23.74 -56.43 -8.39
C VAL A 193 -23.11 -57.55 -7.53
N VAL A 194 -22.44 -57.18 -6.44
CA VAL A 194 -21.88 -58.14 -5.48
C VAL A 194 -22.99 -58.75 -4.61
N GLU A 195 -23.97 -57.98 -4.15
CA GLU A 195 -25.15 -58.50 -3.43
C GLU A 195 -26.00 -59.44 -4.28
N GLU A 196 -26.24 -59.10 -5.56
CA GLU A 196 -27.03 -59.92 -6.49
C GLU A 196 -26.37 -61.28 -6.79
N LYS A 197 -25.04 -61.38 -6.71
CA LYS A 197 -24.31 -62.64 -6.89
C LYS A 197 -24.06 -63.40 -5.59
N ILE A 198 -23.88 -62.72 -4.45
CA ILE A 198 -23.61 -63.36 -3.16
C ILE A 198 -24.87 -64.02 -2.57
N THR A 199 -26.04 -63.41 -2.73
CA THR A 199 -27.31 -63.98 -2.22
C THR A 199 -27.62 -65.39 -2.76
N PRO A 200 -27.54 -65.69 -4.07
CA PRO A 200 -27.77 -67.05 -4.58
C PRO A 200 -26.63 -68.03 -4.24
N LEU A 201 -25.42 -67.53 -3.96
CA LEU A 201 -24.30 -68.35 -3.48
C LEU A 201 -24.48 -68.76 -2.02
N SER A 202 -24.95 -67.85 -1.16
CA SER A 202 -25.31 -68.15 0.23
C SER A 202 -26.40 -69.21 0.32
N GLU A 203 -27.44 -69.07 -0.52
CA GLU A 203 -28.56 -70.03 -0.53
C GLU A 203 -28.12 -71.44 -1.00
N LYS A 204 -27.15 -71.51 -1.93
CA LYS A 204 -26.55 -72.80 -2.34
C LYS A 204 -25.68 -73.41 -1.26
N ILE A 205 -24.94 -72.60 -0.50
CA ILE A 205 -24.12 -73.07 0.63
C ILE A 205 -25.03 -73.62 1.74
N ASP A 206 -26.15 -72.95 2.03
CA ASP A 206 -27.12 -73.44 3.03
C ASP A 206 -27.75 -74.77 2.60
N LYS A 207 -28.13 -74.90 1.32
CA LYS A 207 -28.63 -76.18 0.78
C LYS A 207 -27.59 -77.29 0.86
N LEU A 208 -26.31 -76.98 0.59
CA LEU A 208 -25.21 -77.93 0.74
C LEU A 208 -24.99 -78.34 2.20
N SER A 209 -25.07 -77.39 3.14
CA SER A 209 -24.97 -77.66 4.58
C SER A 209 -26.09 -78.59 5.06
N VAL A 210 -27.34 -78.32 4.66
CA VAL A 210 -28.49 -79.19 4.97
C VAL A 210 -28.31 -80.59 4.40
N THR A 211 -27.84 -80.69 3.14
CA THR A 211 -27.59 -81.97 2.47
C THR A 211 -26.45 -82.75 3.14
N SER A 212 -25.38 -82.06 3.52
CA SER A 212 -24.26 -82.63 4.27
C SER A 212 -24.73 -83.18 5.61
N ASN A 213 -25.50 -82.40 6.38
CA ASN A 213 -25.99 -82.82 7.69
C ASN A 213 -26.95 -84.02 7.60
N THR A 214 -27.78 -84.09 6.56
CA THR A 214 -28.64 -85.26 6.33
C THR A 214 -27.86 -86.49 5.88
N LEU A 215 -26.79 -86.32 5.08
CA LEU A 215 -25.88 -87.41 4.74
C LEU A 215 -25.15 -87.93 5.99
N THR A 216 -24.61 -87.04 6.83
CA THR A 216 -23.96 -87.41 8.10
C THR A 216 -24.91 -88.12 9.05
N ALA A 217 -26.16 -87.68 9.15
CA ALA A 217 -27.18 -88.35 9.96
C ALA A 217 -27.54 -89.74 9.40
N LYS A 218 -27.60 -89.89 8.07
CA LYS A 218 -27.83 -91.18 7.42
C LYS A 218 -26.64 -92.13 7.58
N THR A 219 -25.40 -91.67 7.46
CA THR A 219 -24.22 -92.51 7.70
C THR A 219 -24.10 -92.91 9.16
N ALA A 220 -24.40 -92.02 10.11
CA ALA A 220 -24.44 -92.38 11.54
C ALA A 220 -25.51 -93.45 11.85
N ASN A 221 -26.66 -93.40 11.18
CA ASN A 221 -27.70 -94.44 11.30
C ASN A 221 -27.31 -95.77 10.64
N ILE A 222 -26.51 -95.74 9.56
CA ILE A 222 -25.98 -96.95 8.94
C ILE A 222 -24.89 -97.57 9.82
N GLU A 223 -24.04 -96.75 10.45
CA GLU A 223 -22.99 -97.20 11.35
C GLU A 223 -23.54 -97.80 12.65
N SER A 224 -24.67 -97.28 13.16
CA SER A 224 -25.37 -97.86 14.31
C SER A 224 -26.12 -99.16 13.98
N SER A 225 -26.47 -99.40 12.72
CA SER A 225 -27.10 -100.64 12.26
C SER A 225 -26.09 -101.74 11.85
N PHE A 226 -24.79 -101.42 11.79
CA PHE A 226 -23.70 -102.37 11.61
C PHE A 226 -22.94 -102.74 12.91
N LYS A 227 -23.30 -102.14 14.06
CA LYS A 227 -22.90 -102.63 15.39
C LYS A 227 -23.97 -103.60 15.92
N VAL A 228 -23.94 -104.83 15.42
CA VAL A 228 -24.53 -106.03 16.05
C VAL A 228 -23.38 -106.89 16.57
#